data_AF-A0A972Z4H9-F1
#
_entry.id   AF-A0A972Z4H9-F1
#
_cell.length_a   1.000
_cell.length_b   1.000
_cell.length_c   1.000
_cell.angle_alpha   90.00
_cell.angle_beta   90.00
_cell.angle_gamma   90.00
#
_symmetry.space_group_name_H-M   'P 1'
#
loop_
_entity.id
_entity.type
_entity.pdbx_description
1 polymer ?
#
loop_
_entity_poly.entity_id
_entity_poly.type
_entity_poly.pdbx_seq_one_letter_code
_entity_poly.pdbx_strand_id
1 'polypeptide(L)'
;MNDDQIPIFAALGSGYSVDTDGRRLPTVAIDASDSPEIADLARVHAVEGVGDVRTEAARLDDTIVLAIRMSVPVEATFAIAFDVERYQALFDEVIEQGSLVIAHTDPERAATEHPQWLAIDIDGPALASQLARGA
;
A
#
# COMPACT_ATOMS: atom_id res chain seq x y z
N MET A 1 29.21 -1.80 6.17
CA MET A 1 28.29 -0.81 5.55
C MET A 1 27.17 -1.66 5.03
N ASN A 2 26.14 -1.90 5.83
CA ASN A 2 24.95 -2.58 5.31
C ASN A 2 24.19 -1.51 4.56
N ASP A 3 24.09 -1.66 3.24
CA ASP A 3 23.07 -0.96 2.47
C ASP A 3 21.72 -1.42 3.02
N ASP A 4 21.04 -0.55 3.76
CA ASP A 4 19.61 -0.68 4.06
C ASP A 4 18.87 -0.57 2.72
N GLN A 5 18.83 -1.67 1.96
CA GLN A 5 18.00 -1.74 0.78
C GLN A 5 16.55 -1.76 1.25
N ILE A 6 15.86 -0.64 1.03
CA ILE A 6 14.42 -0.54 1.24
C ILE A 6 13.75 -1.55 0.29
N PRO A 7 13.00 -2.54 0.80
CA PRO A 7 12.32 -3.51 -0.05
C PRO A 7 11.28 -2.81 -0.92
N ILE A 8 11.24 -3.18 -2.21
CA ILE A 8 10.29 -2.65 -3.20
C ILE A 8 9.47 -3.81 -3.72
N PHE A 9 8.15 -3.74 -3.54
CA PHE A 9 7.21 -4.74 -4.01
C PHE A 9 6.53 -4.27 -5.29
N ALA A 10 6.35 -5.17 -6.25
CA ALA A 10 5.51 -4.88 -7.41
C ALA A 10 4.03 -5.07 -7.04
N ALA A 11 3.18 -4.14 -7.46
CA ALA A 11 1.73 -4.32 -7.36
C ALA A 11 1.28 -5.48 -8.26
N LEU A 12 0.66 -6.50 -7.67
CA LEU A 12 0.22 -7.72 -8.36
C LEU A 12 -1.18 -7.61 -8.95
N GLY A 13 -2.06 -6.89 -8.24
CA GLY A 13 -3.44 -6.65 -8.64
C GLY A 13 -4.10 -5.60 -7.76
N SER A 14 -5.25 -5.11 -8.21
CA SER A 14 -6.08 -4.15 -7.48
C SER A 14 -7.51 -4.67 -7.32
N GLY A 15 -8.19 -4.17 -6.30
CA GLY A 15 -9.56 -4.54 -5.98
C GLY A 15 -10.08 -3.70 -4.83
N TYR A 16 -11.02 -4.27 -4.06
CA TYR A 16 -11.63 -3.58 -2.94
C TYR A 16 -11.71 -4.47 -1.72
N SER A 17 -11.42 -3.88 -0.58
CA SER A 17 -11.76 -4.39 0.74
C SER A 17 -13.06 -3.75 1.20
N VAL A 18 -13.76 -4.40 2.12
CA VAL A 18 -14.93 -3.83 2.77
C VAL A 18 -14.61 -3.67 4.25
N ASP A 19 -14.68 -2.45 4.77
CA ASP A 19 -14.47 -2.18 6.20
C ASP A 19 -15.68 -2.59 7.05
N THR A 20 -15.58 -2.42 8.37
CA THR A 20 -16.65 -2.77 9.32
C THR A 20 -17.93 -1.97 9.13
N ASP A 21 -17.85 -0.80 8.49
CA ASP A 21 -18.99 0.08 8.19
C ASP A 21 -19.58 -0.21 6.79
N GLY A 22 -19.06 -1.20 6.08
CA GLY A 22 -19.52 -1.58 4.74
C GLY A 22 -18.95 -0.68 3.63
N ARG A 23 -17.97 0.17 3.92
CA ARG A 23 -17.34 1.03 2.92
C ARG A 23 -16.34 0.23 2.11
N ARG A 24 -16.34 0.48 0.80
CA ARG A 24 -15.39 -0.12 -0.13
C ARG A 24 -14.11 0.71 -0.12
N LEU A 25 -13.00 0.09 0.25
CA LEU A 25 -11.68 0.71 0.28
C LEU A 25 -10.82 0.20 -0.89
N PRO A 26 -10.19 1.07 -1.68
CA PRO A 26 -9.31 0.66 -2.76
C PRO A 26 -8.16 -0.16 -2.18
N THR A 27 -7.84 -1.30 -2.81
CA THR A 27 -6.90 -2.28 -2.29
C THR A 27 -5.89 -2.69 -3.36
N VAL A 28 -4.63 -2.78 -2.97
CA VAL A 28 -3.55 -3.36 -3.78
C VAL A 28 -3.04 -4.65 -3.14
N ALA A 29 -2.75 -5.66 -3.96
CA ALA A 29 -2.06 -6.88 -3.54
C ALA A 29 -0.56 -6.81 -3.84
N ILE A 30 0.25 -7.23 -2.87
CA ILE A 30 1.70 -7.42 -3.00
C ILE A 30 2.09 -8.83 -2.55
N ASP A 31 3.20 -9.37 -3.05
CA ASP A 31 3.81 -10.59 -2.53
C ASP A 31 4.87 -10.23 -1.49
N ALA A 32 4.56 -10.46 -0.22
CA ALA A 32 5.48 -10.25 0.90
C ALA A 32 6.01 -11.58 1.47
N SER A 33 5.94 -12.69 0.73
CA SER A 33 6.35 -14.01 1.22
C SER A 33 7.82 -14.07 1.65
N ASP A 34 8.67 -13.27 1.00
CA ASP A 34 10.10 -13.13 1.33
C ASP A 34 10.39 -12.03 2.37
N SER A 35 9.36 -11.35 2.88
CA SER A 35 9.47 -10.28 3.89
C SER A 35 8.46 -10.49 5.03
N PRO A 36 8.69 -11.50 5.90
CA PRO A 36 7.77 -11.84 6.99
C PRO A 36 7.46 -10.65 7.91
N GLU A 37 8.43 -9.74 8.11
CA GLU A 37 8.26 -8.53 8.89
C GLU A 37 7.20 -7.59 8.30
N ILE A 38 7.09 -7.50 6.97
CA ILE A 38 6.09 -6.67 6.27
C ILE A 38 4.72 -7.35 6.32
N ALA A 39 4.67 -8.67 6.14
CA ALA A 39 3.44 -9.44 6.32
C ALA A 39 2.90 -9.29 7.76
N ASP A 40 3.78 -9.18 8.76
CA ASP A 40 3.38 -9.06 10.15
C ASP A 40 2.87 -7.66 10.53
N LEU A 41 3.15 -6.62 9.73
CA LEU A 41 2.79 -5.23 10.06
C LEU A 41 1.29 -5.05 10.28
N ALA A 42 0.46 -5.72 9.46
CA ALA A 42 -0.98 -5.62 9.62
C ALA A 42 -1.46 -6.22 10.95
N ARG A 43 -0.80 -7.30 11.40
CA ARG A 43 -1.09 -7.90 12.71
C ARG A 43 -0.74 -6.97 13.85
N VAL A 44 0.42 -6.35 13.80
CA VAL A 44 0.86 -5.43 14.85
C VAL A 44 -0.03 -4.18 14.89
N HIS A 45 -0.44 -3.65 13.73
CA HIS A 45 -1.32 -2.48 13.65
C HIS A 45 -2.76 -2.76 14.06
N ALA A 46 -3.27 -3.98 13.85
CA ALA A 46 -4.59 -4.37 14.32
C ALA A 46 -4.69 -4.45 15.86
N VAL A 47 -3.55 -4.65 16.55
CA VAL A 47 -3.48 -4.75 18.01
C VAL A 47 -3.19 -3.39 18.66
N GLU A 48 -2.25 -2.62 18.10
CA GLU A 48 -1.72 -1.39 18.71
C GLU A 48 -2.29 -0.10 18.09
N GLY A 49 -3.02 -0.20 16.97
CA GLY A 49 -3.59 0.94 16.22
C GLY A 49 -2.72 1.39 15.03
N VAL A 50 -3.26 2.35 14.25
CA VAL A 50 -2.69 2.80 12.94
C VAL A 50 -1.34 3.53 13.09
N GLY A 51 -0.98 4.01 14.28
CA GLY A 51 0.36 4.55 14.52
C GLY A 51 0.71 5.80 13.70
N ASP A 52 2.00 6.01 13.42
CA ASP A 52 2.50 7.09 12.55
C ASP A 52 2.98 6.48 11.23
N VAL A 53 2.14 6.60 10.21
CA VAL A 53 2.40 6.16 8.84
C VAL A 53 2.59 7.38 7.95
N ARG A 54 3.67 7.41 7.20
CA ARG A 54 3.95 8.43 6.18
C ARG A 54 4.08 7.79 4.82
N THR A 55 3.47 8.45 3.85
CA THR A 55 3.44 8.00 2.46
C THR A 55 4.03 9.08 1.58
N GLU A 56 4.88 8.68 0.63
CA GLU A 56 5.46 9.58 -0.36
C GLU A 56 5.42 8.89 -1.72
N ALA A 57 4.85 9.57 -2.72
CA ALA A 57 4.80 9.08 -4.09
C ALA A 57 5.87 9.77 -4.94
N ALA A 58 6.53 9.00 -5.79
CA ALA A 58 7.43 9.49 -6.82
C ALA A 58 7.07 8.85 -8.16
N ARG A 59 7.07 9.65 -9.23
CA ARG A 59 6.92 9.13 -10.60
C ARG A 59 8.29 8.92 -11.23
N LEU A 60 8.49 7.74 -11.80
CA LEU A 60 9.65 7.34 -12.58
C LEU A 60 9.15 6.77 -13.92
N ASP A 61 9.18 7.58 -14.98
CA ASP A 61 8.57 7.27 -16.28
C ASP A 61 7.10 6.82 -16.13
N ASP A 62 6.75 5.60 -16.54
CA ASP A 62 5.41 5.02 -16.44
C ASP A 62 5.19 4.23 -15.15
N THR A 63 6.05 4.42 -14.16
CA THR A 63 5.93 3.79 -12.84
C THR A 63 5.70 4.83 -11.75
N ILE A 64 4.76 4.57 -10.85
CA ILE A 64 4.64 5.26 -9.56
C ILE A 64 5.25 4.37 -8.49
N VAL A 65 6.15 4.93 -7.70
CA VAL A 65 6.69 4.30 -6.50
C VAL A 65 6.09 5.00 -5.29
N LEU A 66 5.34 4.25 -4.49
CA LEU A 66 4.78 4.70 -3.23
C LEU A 66 5.65 4.19 -2.08
N ALA A 67 6.47 5.07 -1.51
CA ALA A 67 7.24 4.79 -0.31
C ALA A 67 6.34 4.91 0.93
N ILE A 68 6.42 3.92 1.81
CA ILE A 68 5.66 3.82 3.05
C ILE A 68 6.65 3.69 4.19
N ARG A 69 6.54 4.60 5.16
CA ARG A 69 7.35 4.60 6.37
C ARG A 69 6.45 4.58 7.58
N MET A 70 6.74 3.70 8.51
CA MET A 70 6.03 3.53 9.77
C MET A 70 7.05 3.73 10.89
N SER A 71 6.68 4.49 11.93
CA SER A 71 7.57 4.76 13.07
C SER A 71 7.01 4.26 14.41
N VAL A 72 5.70 4.04 14.49
CA VAL A 72 4.96 3.53 15.65
C VAL A 72 3.82 2.68 15.11
N PRO A 73 3.48 1.54 15.73
CA PRO A 73 4.17 0.84 16.82
C PRO A 73 5.49 0.15 16.39
N VAL A 74 5.73 -0.01 15.09
CA VAL A 74 6.91 -0.68 14.53
C VAL A 74 7.61 0.25 13.54
N GLU A 75 8.94 0.30 13.63
CA GLU A 75 9.76 0.97 12.63
C GLU A 75 9.90 0.08 11.40
N ALA A 76 9.30 0.48 10.28
CA ALA A 76 9.38 -0.23 9.01
C ALA A 76 9.39 0.76 7.85
N THR A 77 10.14 0.44 6.80
CA THR A 77 10.14 1.23 5.56
C THR A 77 10.17 0.28 4.38
N PHE A 78 9.24 0.46 3.44
CA PHE A 78 9.15 -0.30 2.20
C PHE A 78 8.50 0.55 1.12
N ALA A 79 8.50 0.09 -0.12
CA ALA A 79 7.82 0.77 -1.22
C ALA A 79 7.01 -0.20 -2.08
N ILE A 80 6.00 0.33 -2.76
CA ILE A 80 5.22 -0.40 -3.75
C ILE A 80 5.36 0.30 -5.11
N ALA A 81 5.73 -0.46 -6.14
CA ALA A 81 5.84 0.00 -7.51
C ALA A 81 4.59 -0.38 -8.32
N PHE A 82 4.05 0.60 -9.03
CA PHE A 82 2.83 0.50 -9.81
C PHE A 82 3.08 0.95 -11.25
N ASP A 83 2.63 0.15 -12.20
CA ASP A 83 2.50 0.58 -13.59
C ASP A 83 1.32 1.56 -13.74
N VAL A 84 1.58 2.75 -14.28
CA VAL A 84 0.60 3.85 -14.31
C VAL A 84 -0.62 3.50 -15.15
N GLU A 85 -0.41 2.93 -16.35
CA GLU A 85 -1.50 2.58 -17.26
C GLU A 85 -2.39 1.49 -16.67
N ARG A 86 -1.78 0.46 -16.08
CA ARG A 86 -2.50 -0.67 -15.49
C ARG A 86 -3.29 -0.29 -14.24
N TYR A 87 -2.80 0.65 -13.44
CA TYR A 87 -3.39 1.00 -12.14
C TYR A 87 -4.10 2.35 -12.10
N GLN A 88 -4.36 2.98 -13.26
CA GLN A 88 -5.02 4.29 -13.34
C GLN A 88 -6.34 4.36 -12.56
N ALA A 89 -7.22 3.37 -12.72
CA ALA A 89 -8.50 3.33 -12.02
C ALA A 89 -8.35 3.22 -10.49
N LEU A 90 -7.33 2.49 -10.02
CA LEU A 90 -7.01 2.43 -8.59
C LEU A 90 -6.56 3.81 -8.09
N PHE A 91 -5.72 4.51 -8.85
CA PHE A 91 -5.23 5.82 -8.46
C PHE A 91 -6.34 6.87 -8.36
N ASP A 92 -7.28 6.88 -9.31
CA ASP A 92 -8.42 7.81 -9.27
C ASP A 92 -9.21 7.65 -7.95
N GLU A 93 -9.43 6.40 -7.53
CA GLU A 93 -10.13 6.11 -6.28
C GLU A 93 -9.31 6.43 -5.04
N VAL A 94 -8.01 6.14 -5.05
CA VAL A 94 -7.11 6.48 -3.93
C VAL A 94 -7.02 8.00 -3.76
N ILE A 95 -7.00 8.76 -4.86
CA ILE A 95 -7.01 10.22 -4.83
C ILE A 95 -8.33 10.74 -4.24
N GLU A 96 -9.47 10.16 -4.63
CA GLU A 96 -10.78 10.56 -4.15
C GLU A 96 -10.99 10.21 -2.66
N GLN A 97 -10.61 9.00 -2.26
CA GLN A 97 -10.86 8.47 -0.92
C GLN A 97 -9.77 8.81 0.09
N GLY A 98 -8.57 9.19 -0.37
CA GLY A 98 -7.43 9.52 0.48
C GLY A 98 -6.87 8.36 1.29
N SER A 99 -7.12 7.12 0.87
CA SER A 99 -6.62 5.92 1.55
C SER A 99 -6.33 4.79 0.57
N LEU A 100 -5.50 3.84 1.00
CA LEU A 100 -5.19 2.61 0.27
C LEU A 100 -5.05 1.45 1.27
N VAL A 101 -5.60 0.29 0.92
CA VAL A 101 -5.39 -0.95 1.67
C VAL A 101 -4.33 -1.80 0.96
N ILE A 102 -3.39 -2.32 1.74
CA ILE A 102 -2.31 -3.20 1.27
C ILE A 102 -2.63 -4.63 1.74
N ALA A 103 -3.01 -5.47 0.78
CA ALA A 103 -3.12 -6.91 0.94
C ALA A 103 -1.75 -7.56 0.67
N HIS A 104 -1.20 -8.22 1.67
CA HIS A 104 0.06 -8.96 1.57
C HIS A 104 -0.17 -10.48 1.47
N THR A 105 -1.42 -10.89 1.28
CA THR A 105 -1.84 -12.28 1.10
C THR A 105 -2.52 -12.39 -0.27
N ASP A 106 -2.29 -13.51 -0.94
CA ASP A 106 -2.98 -13.83 -2.19
C ASP A 106 -4.51 -13.67 -2.05
N PRO A 107 -5.20 -12.96 -2.96
CA PRO A 107 -6.64 -12.83 -2.96
C PRO A 107 -7.40 -14.17 -2.86
N GLU A 108 -6.89 -15.24 -3.49
CA GLU A 108 -7.50 -16.57 -3.41
C GLU A 108 -7.43 -17.14 -1.99
N ARG A 109 -6.34 -16.86 -1.27
CA ARG A 109 -6.15 -17.29 0.12
C ARG A 109 -6.88 -16.40 1.12
N ALA A 110 -7.02 -15.11 0.80
CA ALA A 110 -7.66 -14.13 1.67
C ALA A 110 -9.13 -14.45 1.98
N ALA A 111 -9.85 -15.03 1.01
CA ALA A 111 -11.25 -15.43 1.18
C ALA A 111 -11.44 -16.51 2.27
N THR A 112 -10.41 -17.30 2.54
CA THR A 112 -10.42 -18.39 3.53
C THR A 112 -9.69 -18.04 4.83
N GLU A 113 -8.62 -17.25 4.76
CA GLU A 113 -7.74 -16.98 5.90
C GLU A 113 -8.14 -15.73 6.69
N HIS A 114 -9.03 -14.88 6.15
CA HIS A 114 -9.41 -13.58 6.72
C HIS A 114 -8.20 -12.79 7.26
N PRO A 115 -7.16 -12.60 6.45
CA PRO A 115 -5.94 -11.92 6.88
C PRO A 115 -6.25 -10.47 7.27
N GLN A 116 -5.50 -9.96 8.25
CA GLN A 116 -5.51 -8.54 8.55
C GLN A 116 -4.72 -7.82 7.46
N TRP A 117 -5.25 -6.72 6.94
CA TRP A 117 -4.59 -5.91 5.92
C TRP A 117 -4.27 -4.53 6.46
N LEU A 118 -3.26 -3.88 5.88
CA LEU A 118 -2.80 -2.59 6.34
C LEU A 118 -3.51 -1.48 5.54
N ALA A 119 -4.37 -0.72 6.19
CA ALA A 119 -4.89 0.52 5.62
C ALA A 119 -3.95 1.68 5.93
N ILE A 120 -3.65 2.49 4.93
CA ILE A 120 -2.78 3.67 5.04
C ILE A 120 -3.48 4.90 4.47
N ASP A 121 -3.19 6.06 5.07
CA ASP A 121 -3.65 7.35 4.56
C ASP A 121 -2.75 7.80 3.39
N ILE A 122 -3.39 8.39 2.38
CA ILE A 122 -2.74 8.90 1.18
C ILE A 122 -3.13 10.36 0.96
N ASP A 123 -2.13 11.22 0.76
CA ASP A 123 -2.36 12.58 0.27
C ASP A 123 -2.72 12.51 -1.23
N GLY A 124 -4.03 12.48 -1.51
CA GLY A 124 -4.58 12.43 -2.87
C GLY A 124 -4.07 13.55 -3.78
N PRO A 125 -4.11 14.84 -3.37
CA PRO A 125 -3.52 15.93 -4.13
C PRO A 125 -2.03 15.76 -4.47
N ALA A 126 -1.22 15.27 -3.52
CA ALA A 126 0.19 15.01 -3.77
C ALA A 126 0.39 13.86 -4.77
N LEU A 127 -0.39 12.78 -4.67
CA LEU A 127 -0.36 11.66 -5.61
C LEU A 127 -0.77 12.09 -7.02
N ALA A 128 -1.87 12.85 -7.15
CA ALA A 128 -2.33 13.40 -8.42
C ALA A 128 -1.26 14.27 -9.10
N SER A 129 -0.54 15.07 -8.30
CA SER A 129 0.56 15.91 -8.78
C SER A 129 1.71 15.07 -9.36
N GLN A 130 2.01 13.91 -8.79
CA GLN A 130 3.05 13.00 -9.31
C GLN A 130 2.59 12.31 -10.59
N LEU A 131 1.33 11.86 -10.64
CA LEU A 131 0.74 11.26 -11.84
C LEU A 131 0.73 12.23 -13.02
N ALA A 132 0.60 13.54 -12.81
CA ALA A 132 0.66 14.53 -13.89
C ALA A 132 2.08 14.79 -14.46
N ARG A 133 3.16 14.39 -13.77
CA ARG A 133 4.55 14.79 -14.12
C ARG A 133 5.16 14.06 -15.32
N GLY A 134 4.57 12.96 -15.78
CA GLY A 134 5.02 12.20 -16.94
C GLY A 134 3.93 12.02 -18.00
N ALA A 135 2.89 12.86 -17.99
CA ALA A 135 1.83 12.91 -19.00
C ALA A 135 2.16 13.91 -20.12
#